data_AF-A0A345E0T7-F1
#
_entry.id   AF-A0A345E0T7-F1
#
_cell.length_a   1.000
_cell.length_b   1.000
_cell.length_c   1.000
_cell.angle_alpha   90.00
_cell.angle_beta   90.00
_cell.angle_gamma   90.00
#
_symmetry.space_group_name_H-M   'P 1'
#
loop_
_entity.id
_entity.type
_entity.pdbx_description
1 polymer ?
#
loop_
_entity_poly.entity_id
_entity_poly.type
_entity_poly.pdbx_seq_one_letter_code
_entity_poly.pdbx_strand_id
1 'polypeptide(L)' 'MTGRYGDLDYPTLAKRGTLLGLCLFAVGAAGELGAHAMGLQLPAWEATLLFDAEVLGVALFLLSPLVFGVALPLTE' A
#
# COMPACT_ATOMS: atom_id res chain seq x y z
N MET A 1 17.56 -18.46 -25.99
CA MET A 1 17.98 -18.45 -24.58
C MET A 1 16.89 -17.73 -23.83
N THR A 2 16.00 -18.49 -23.20
CA THR A 2 14.72 -17.98 -22.68
C THR A 2 14.92 -17.60 -21.22
N GLY A 3 15.15 -16.31 -20.96
CA GLY A 3 15.14 -15.77 -19.61
C GLY A 3 13.73 -15.91 -19.05
N ARG A 4 13.57 -16.72 -18.00
CA ARG A 4 12.28 -17.06 -17.35
C ARG A 4 11.70 -15.90 -16.50
N TYR A 5 12.12 -14.67 -16.79
CA TYR A 5 11.81 -13.44 -16.05
C TYR A 5 11.08 -12.37 -16.88
N GLY A 6 10.89 -12.60 -18.19
CA GLY A 6 10.24 -11.63 -19.09
C GLY A 6 8.71 -11.63 -19.10
N ASP A 7 8.05 -12.31 -18.16
CA ASP A 7 6.58 -12.50 -18.19
C ASP A 7 5.83 -11.78 -17.06
N LEU A 8 6.57 -11.14 -16.14
CA LEU A 8 5.95 -10.40 -15.05
C LEU A 8 5.58 -8.99 -15.54
N ASP A 9 4.29 -8.68 -15.56
CA ASP A 9 3.77 -7.36 -15.94
C ASP A 9 4.09 -6.32 -14.85
N TYR A 10 5.33 -5.84 -14.87
CA TYR A 10 5.86 -4.82 -13.97
C TYR A 10 4.99 -3.55 -13.93
N PRO A 11 4.54 -2.99 -15.08
CA PRO A 11 3.63 -1.85 -15.07
C PRO A 11 2.33 -2.12 -14.32
N THR A 12 1.72 -3.29 -14.50
CA THR A 12 0.47 -3.65 -13.81
C THR A 12 0.70 -3.86 -12.32
N LEU A 13 1.79 -4.52 -11.92
CA LEU A 13 2.13 -4.71 -10.50
C LEU A 13 2.42 -3.39 -9.80
N ALA A 14 3.19 -2.49 -10.42
CA ALA A 14 3.46 -1.16 -9.90
C ALA A 14 2.16 -0.41 -9.60
N LYS A 15 1.25 -0.33 -10.59
CA LYS A 15 -0.05 0.35 -10.45
C LYS A 15 -0.93 -0.27 -9.39
N ARG A 16 -1.07 -1.60 -9.38
CA ARG A 16 -1.92 -2.30 -8.41
C ARG A 16 -1.39 -2.15 -7.00
N GLY A 17 -0.07 -2.25 -6.79
CA GLY A 17 0.54 -2.03 -5.48
C GLY A 17 0.41 -0.58 -5.01
N THR A 18 0.59 0.40 -5.90
CA THR A 18 0.36 1.82 -5.58
C THR A 18 -1.10 2.07 -5.20
N LEU A 19 -2.04 1.56 -6.00
CA LEU A 19 -3.47 1.71 -5.73
C LEU A 19 -3.88 1.02 -4.42
N LEU A 20 -3.35 -0.18 -4.16
CA LEU A 20 -3.60 -0.91 -2.93
C LEU A 20 -3.05 -0.15 -1.71
N GLY A 21 -1.84 0.42 -1.82
CA GLY A 21 -1.27 1.27 -0.79
C GLY A 21 -2.13 2.51 -0.51
N LEU A 22 -2.59 3.19 -1.56
CA LEU A 22 -3.49 4.34 -1.44
C LEU A 22 -4.82 3.96 -0.77
N CYS A 23 -5.43 2.85 -1.17
CA CYS A 23 -6.68 2.38 -0.58
C CYS A 23 -6.50 2.02 0.90
N LEU A 24 -5.41 1.33 1.26
CA LEU A 24 -5.14 0.93 2.63
C LEU A 24 -4.94 2.16 3.53
N PHE A 25 -4.15 3.14 3.07
CA PHE A 25 -3.98 4.42 3.76
C PHE A 25 -5.31 5.17 3.91
N ALA A 26 -6.10 5.24 2.83
CA ALA A 26 -7.40 5.91 2.87
C ALA A 26 -8.37 5.25 3.87
N VAL A 27 -8.36 3.93 3.99
CA VAL A 27 -9.18 3.19 4.96
C VAL A 27 -8.73 3.47 6.39
N GLY A 28 -7.42 3.45 6.67
CA GLY A 28 -6.87 3.80 7.99
C GLY A 28 -7.28 5.21 8.41
N ALA A 29 -6.98 6.19 7.56
CA ALA A 29 -7.28 7.60 7.82
C ALA A 29 -8.77 7.89 7.93
N ALA A 30 -9.59 7.31 7.04
CA ALA A 30 -11.05 7.48 7.12
C ALA A 30 -11.64 6.81 8.36
N GLY A 31 -11.09 5.67 8.79
CA GLY A 31 -11.50 4.98 10.00
C GLY A 31 -11.24 5.81 11.26
N GLU A 32 -10.03 6.35 11.40
CA GLU A 32 -9.65 7.16 12.56
C GLU A 32 -10.41 8.48 12.59
N LEU A 33 -10.42 9.22 11.47
CA LEU A 33 -11.16 10.49 11.35
C LEU A 33 -12.67 10.29 11.54
N GLY A 34 -13.23 9.23 10.97
CA GLY A 34 -14.65 8.90 11.08
C GLY A 34 -15.05 8.58 12.52
N ALA A 35 -14.27 7.76 13.22
CA ALA A 35 -14.53 7.43 14.61
C ALA A 35 -14.47 8.66 15.52
N HIS A 36 -13.45 9.51 15.34
CA HIS A 36 -13.34 10.77 16.08
C HIS A 36 -14.50 11.72 15.79
N ALA A 37 -14.92 11.84 14.52
CA ALA A 37 -16.06 12.68 14.14
C ALA A 37 -17.38 12.21 14.76
N MET A 38 -17.54 10.90 14.98
CA MET A 38 -18.71 10.31 15.63
C MET A 38 -18.61 10.25 17.15
N GLY A 39 -17.49 10.70 17.75
CA GLY A 39 -17.24 10.62 19.19
C GLY A 39 -17.06 9.20 19.71
N LEU A 40 -16.73 8.24 18.83
CA LEU A 40 -16.47 6.85 19.21
C LEU A 40 -15.06 6.71 19.78
N GLN A 41 -14.93 5.96 20.86
CA GLN A 41 -13.63 5.56 21.38
C GLN A 41 -13.26 4.20 20.80
N LEU A 42 -12.20 4.17 19.99
CA LEU A 42 -11.65 2.90 19.54
C LEU A 42 -10.90 2.21 20.69
N PRO A 43 -11.11 0.89 20.88
CA PRO A 43 -10.17 0.06 21.60
C PRO A 43 -8.75 0.24 21.09
N ALA A 44 -7.76 0.13 21.98
CA ALA A 44 -6.36 0.36 21.63
C ALA A 44 -5.88 -0.50 20.46
N TRP A 45 -6.36 -1.75 20.35
CA TRP A 45 -5.97 -2.64 19.26
C TRP A 45 -6.56 -2.22 17.89
N GLU A 46 -7.76 -1.62 17.86
CA GLU A 46 -8.36 -1.12 16.62
C GLU A 46 -7.61 0.13 16.15
N ALA A 47 -7.29 1.03 17.07
CA ALA A 47 -6.48 2.22 16.77
C ALA A 47 -5.11 1.83 16.20
N THR A 48 -4.45 0.82 16.78
CA THR A 48 -3.18 0.32 16.24
C THR A 48 -3.33 -0.31 14.85
N LEU A 49 -4.42 -1.04 14.59
CA LEU A 49 -4.66 -1.62 13.26
C LEU A 49 -4.90 -0.55 12.19
N LEU A 50 -5.66 0.50 12.51
CA LEU A 50 -5.87 1.62 11.60
C LEU A 50 -4.54 2.34 11.30
N PHE A 51 -3.74 2.60 12.35
CA PHE A 51 -2.42 3.18 12.20
C PHE A 51 -1.47 2.30 11.38
N ASP A 52 -1.43 0.99 11.63
CA ASP A 52 -0.62 0.05 10.86
C ASP A 52 -1.06 0.02 9.39
N ALA A 53 -2.37 0.09 9.12
CA ALA A 53 -2.89 0.21 7.76
C ALA A 53 -2.42 1.50 7.07
N GLU A 54 -2.38 2.63 7.77
CA GLU A 54 -1.81 3.87 7.22
C GLU A 54 -0.33 3.72 6.87
N VAL A 55 0.47 3.21 7.80
CA VAL A 55 1.91 3.04 7.62
C VAL A 55 2.20 2.09 6.46
N LEU A 56 1.53 0.93 6.42
CA LEU A 56 1.67 -0.03 5.32
C LEU A 56 1.14 0.55 4.01
N GLY A 57 0.06 1.32 4.05
CA GLY A 57 -0.51 1.98 2.88
C GLY A 57 0.47 2.95 2.24
N VAL A 58 1.08 3.83 3.04
CA VAL A 58 2.12 4.76 2.59
C VAL A 58 3.34 4.01 2.07
N ALA A 59 3.80 2.98 2.80
CA ALA A 59 4.95 2.18 2.37
C ALA A 59 4.69 1.53 1.00
N LEU A 60 3.53 0.91 0.79
CA LEU A 60 3.18 0.28 -0.49
C LEU A 60 2.98 1.32 -1.60
N PHE A 61 2.36 2.45 -1.30
CA PHE A 61 2.14 3.53 -2.25
C PHE A 61 3.46 4.05 -2.84
N LEU A 62 4.46 4.27 -1.98
CA LEU A 62 5.76 4.81 -2.36
C LEU A 62 6.72 3.73 -2.91
N LEU A 63 6.75 2.54 -2.30
CA LEU A 63 7.72 1.51 -2.66
C LEU A 63 7.30 0.68 -3.87
N SER A 64 6.00 0.47 -4.11
CA SER A 64 5.52 -0.28 -5.29
C SER A 64 6.06 0.26 -6.62
N PRO A 65 5.95 1.56 -6.96
CA PRO A 65 6.46 2.07 -8.22
C PRO A 65 7.99 2.08 -8.26
N LEU A 66 8.66 2.25 -7.11
CA LEU A 66 10.12 2.17 -7.02
C LEU A 66 10.62 0.76 -7.31
N VAL A 67 10.02 -0.25 -6.70
CA VAL A 67 10.45 -1.65 -6.82
C VAL A 67 10.07 -2.21 -8.19
N PHE A 68 8.79 -2.14 -8.55
CA PHE A 68 8.30 -2.75 -9.80
C PHE A 68 8.53 -1.87 -11.02
N GLY A 69 8.50 -0.55 -10.89
CA GLY A 69 8.71 0.36 -12.03
C GLY A 69 10.16 0.70 -12.31
N VAL A 70 11.06 0.57 -11.33
CA VAL A 70 12.48 0.99 -11.47
C VAL A 70 13.43 -0.15 -11.11
N ALA A 71 13.42 -0.66 -9.88
CA ALA A 71 14.46 -1.59 -9.43
C ALA A 71 14.46 -2.91 -10.20
N LEU A 72 13.32 -3.60 -10.25
CA LEU A 72 13.23 -4.93 -10.89
C LEU A 72 13.50 -4.89 -12.41
N PRO A 73 12.99 -3.92 -13.20
CA PRO A 73 13.34 -3.82 -14.62
C PRO A 73 14.82 -3.50 -14.90
N LEU A 74 15.57 -3.01 -13.92
CA LEU A 74 17.01 -2.70 -14.06
C LEU A 74 17.92 -3.85 -13.60
N THR A 75 17.40 -4.78 -12.78
CA THR A 75 18.17 -5.93 -12.27
C THR A 75 18.02 -7.19 -13.11
N GLU A 76 16.96 -7.25 -13.91
CA GLU A 76 16.65 -8.34 -14.86
C GLU A 76 17.04 -7.96 -16.30
#